data_AF-A0A6I2YLX1-F1
#
_entry.id   AF-A0A6I2YLX1-F1
#
_cell.length_a   1.000
_cell.length_b   1.000
_cell.length_c   1.000
_cell.angle_alpha   90.00
_cell.angle_beta   90.00
_cell.angle_gamma   90.00
#
_symmetry.space_group_name_H-M   'P 1'
#
loop_
_entity.id
_entity.type
_entity.pdbx_description
1 polymer ?
#
loop_
_entity_poly.entity_id
_entity_poly.type
_entity_poly.pdbx_seq_one_letter_code
_entity_poly.pdbx_strand_id
1 'polypeptide(L)'
;MHAGATDALGPCGWLRTGHVAGRVDRLDRSSDDALAEGRPRQRGDSAPSHSREQLHPCHCRKGPVPRRRSRRTRPQARRQVSMSRIEGLRWDSWPEPPDVLLLRALLHRDDDVARAAWRAFRSQWDPDTPTPDQFRLLGAIADRIDVLDPDDPRVGMFRGMRRRNAVHALVMLDRLDGLLTRLEELGVEPVVLKGPALALSVYDHIGARPYGDLDVLVPYGAHERIVDAFVADGWEATHHDFAGNHGVNFRRGEAEVDLHRLLHAEIVQVGRPEQTMSVLRTEPAPRELSSGRQVRILAPTDALLHTIVHGTQRLLPHNLRWAVDADRIIATERVDWDRLVALAKTFRVSPLVHDSLVFHSTLTGRPVPGGVLEQLATDRLKWLERKRLDAFHEWPEPGRFFGPASTNLSWALWRTRHLTAVGALRAVPGELARGLGRRSAWSLPVLVLRRLGRVRLRA
;
A
#
# COMPACT_ATOMS: atom_id res chain seq x y z
N MET A 1 -0.86 45.78 -30.63
CA MET A 1 -0.05 46.26 -29.50
C MET A 1 -0.58 45.62 -28.22
N HIS A 2 0.35 45.25 -27.34
CA HIS A 2 0.19 44.60 -26.03
C HIS A 2 -0.18 43.12 -25.97
N ALA A 3 0.91 42.35 -25.92
CA ALA A 3 1.06 41.07 -25.26
C ALA A 3 0.85 41.18 -23.74
N GLY A 4 0.38 40.09 -23.14
CA GLY A 4 0.25 39.93 -21.68
C GLY A 4 0.43 38.45 -21.29
N ALA A 5 1.68 38.13 -20.94
CA ALA A 5 2.15 37.08 -20.03
C ALA A 5 1.54 35.67 -20.10
N THR A 6 2.27 34.78 -20.78
CA THR A 6 2.35 33.34 -20.52
C THR A 6 3.11 33.09 -19.21
N ASP A 7 2.44 32.56 -18.18
CA ASP A 7 3.12 31.89 -17.07
C ASP A 7 2.91 30.37 -17.19
N ALA A 8 4.04 29.69 -17.38
CA ALA A 8 4.15 28.25 -17.53
C ALA A 8 3.84 27.55 -16.21
N LEU A 9 2.78 26.74 -16.22
CA LEU A 9 2.53 25.74 -15.17
C LEU A 9 3.59 24.64 -15.28
N GLY A 10 4.56 24.67 -14.37
CA GLY A 10 5.55 23.61 -14.19
C GLY A 10 4.91 22.27 -13.77
N PRO A 11 5.66 21.16 -13.86
CA PRO A 11 5.13 19.83 -13.55
C PRO A 11 4.95 19.67 -12.03
N CYS A 12 3.69 19.75 -11.56
CA CYS A 12 3.34 19.50 -10.17
C CYS A 12 3.41 17.99 -9.87
N GLY A 13 4.41 17.67 -9.05
CA GLY A 13 4.78 16.32 -8.64
C GLY A 13 3.72 15.62 -7.80
N TRP A 14 3.70 14.30 -7.97
CA TRP A 14 3.15 13.36 -7.01
C TRP A 14 3.75 13.64 -5.62
N LEU A 15 2.88 13.74 -4.62
CA LEU A 15 3.25 13.90 -3.21
C LEU A 15 4.35 12.90 -2.84
N ARG A 16 5.57 13.43 -2.63
CA ARG A 16 6.72 12.68 -2.13
C ARG A 16 6.37 12.14 -0.74
N THR A 17 6.29 10.82 -0.59
CA THR A 17 6.35 10.21 0.73
C THR A 17 7.77 10.37 1.26
N GLY A 18 7.90 11.06 2.39
CA GLY A 18 9.19 11.43 2.99
C GLY A 18 10.11 10.23 3.18
N HIS A 19 11.24 10.24 2.49
CA HIS A 19 12.34 9.30 2.68
C HIS A 19 13.21 9.73 3.87
N VAL A 20 13.40 8.84 4.84
CA VAL A 20 14.55 8.88 5.73
C VAL A 20 15.69 8.19 5.00
N ALA A 21 16.58 8.98 4.39
CA ALA A 21 17.78 8.47 3.72
C ALA A 21 18.72 7.79 4.74
N GLY A 22 18.75 6.47 4.73
CA GLY A 22 19.83 5.69 5.35
C GLY A 22 21.05 5.73 4.44
N ARG A 23 22.09 6.42 4.88
CA ARG A 23 23.42 6.51 4.23
C ARG A 23 23.93 5.10 3.88
N VAL A 24 24.10 4.81 2.58
CA VAL A 24 24.81 3.62 2.09
C VAL A 24 26.30 3.97 2.09
N ASP A 25 27.06 3.35 2.98
CA ASP A 25 28.52 3.50 3.01
C ASP A 25 29.11 2.86 1.74
N ARG A 26 29.74 3.69 0.89
CA ARG A 26 30.67 3.23 -0.14
C ARG A 26 31.84 2.54 0.57
N LEU A 27 32.07 1.27 0.26
CA LEU A 27 33.32 0.60 0.57
C LEU A 27 34.36 1.07 -0.44
N ASP A 28 35.30 1.85 0.07
CA ASP A 28 36.48 2.34 -0.62
C ASP A 28 37.45 1.18 -0.91
N ARG A 29 38.00 1.14 -2.11
CA ARG A 29 39.10 0.24 -2.49
C ARG A 29 40.37 1.06 -2.47
N SER A 30 41.26 0.72 -1.54
CA SER A 30 42.62 1.23 -1.44
C SER A 30 43.47 0.85 -2.66
N SER A 31 44.19 1.81 -3.23
CA SER A 31 45.52 1.64 -3.83
C SER A 31 46.24 2.98 -3.82
N ASP A 32 47.43 2.99 -3.24
CA ASP A 32 48.35 4.11 -3.07
C ASP A 32 48.84 4.71 -4.41
N ASP A 33 49.08 6.04 -4.45
CA ASP A 33 50.44 6.59 -4.42
C ASP A 33 50.52 8.11 -4.73
N ALA A 34 51.28 8.79 -3.86
CA ALA A 34 52.25 9.87 -4.12
C ALA A 34 51.88 11.26 -4.71
N LEU A 35 52.02 12.25 -3.81
CA LEU A 35 52.86 13.47 -3.89
C LEU A 35 52.34 14.79 -4.51
N ALA A 36 52.49 15.83 -3.67
CA ALA A 36 53.06 17.16 -3.91
C ALA A 36 52.15 18.40 -4.12
N GLU A 37 52.22 19.27 -3.10
CA GLU A 37 52.41 20.73 -3.15
C GLU A 37 51.23 21.73 -3.32
N GLY A 38 51.25 22.76 -2.44
CA GLY A 38 50.83 24.13 -2.80
C GLY A 38 49.56 24.73 -2.17
N ARG A 39 49.69 25.35 -0.99
CA ARG A 39 48.82 26.46 -0.50
C ARG A 39 49.08 27.75 -1.33
N PRO A 40 48.30 28.88 -1.27
CA PRO A 40 47.46 29.35 -0.16
C PRO A 40 46.15 30.15 -0.44
N ARG A 41 45.34 30.24 0.64
CA ARG A 41 44.49 31.34 1.17
C ARG A 41 44.26 32.62 0.36
N GLN A 42 42.99 33.09 0.33
CA GLN A 42 42.65 34.51 0.45
C GLN A 42 41.47 34.76 1.41
N ARG A 43 41.55 35.94 2.07
CA ARG A 43 40.68 36.52 3.10
C ARG A 43 39.73 37.56 2.48
N GLY A 44 38.69 37.91 3.24
CA GLY A 44 38.01 39.21 3.24
C GLY A 44 36.49 39.08 3.04
N ASP A 45 35.61 39.81 3.69
CA ASP A 45 35.67 40.69 4.88
C ASP A 45 34.22 41.03 5.27
N SER A 46 34.01 41.32 6.56
CA SER A 46 33.01 42.25 7.11
C SER A 46 31.49 41.98 7.10
N ALA A 47 30.96 41.88 8.34
CA ALA A 47 29.57 42.12 8.73
C ALA A 47 29.24 43.64 8.78
N PRO A 48 27.99 44.06 9.10
CA PRO A 48 27.67 44.25 10.53
C PRO A 48 26.25 43.85 10.99
N SER A 49 26.17 43.83 12.31
CA SER A 49 25.13 43.46 13.28
C SER A 49 23.85 44.28 13.32
N HIS A 50 22.75 43.69 13.80
CA HIS A 50 21.77 44.37 14.68
C HIS A 50 21.16 43.45 15.75
N SER A 51 21.51 43.78 17.00
CA SER A 51 20.75 43.81 18.26
C SER A 51 19.68 42.75 18.62
N ARG A 52 19.98 42.05 19.72
CA ARG A 52 19.07 41.37 20.66
C ARG A 52 18.23 42.38 21.45
N GLU A 53 16.96 42.07 21.68
CA GLU A 53 16.20 42.58 22.83
C GLU A 53 15.69 41.41 23.69
N GLN A 54 16.06 41.45 24.97
CA GLN A 54 15.61 40.58 26.05
C GLN A 54 14.47 41.29 26.78
N LEU A 55 13.40 40.58 27.13
CA LEU A 55 12.41 41.05 28.11
C LEU A 55 12.18 40.00 29.20
N HIS A 56 12.28 40.49 30.44
CA HIS A 56 12.19 39.77 31.71
C HIS A 56 10.75 39.38 32.11
N PRO A 57 10.58 38.41 33.04
CA PRO A 57 9.27 37.89 33.46
C PRO A 57 8.66 38.66 34.65
N CYS A 58 7.35 38.93 34.61
CA CYS A 58 6.59 39.47 35.74
C CYS A 58 5.76 38.39 36.46
N HIS A 59 6.01 38.25 37.76
CA HIS A 59 5.18 37.51 38.71
C HIS A 59 3.91 38.29 39.08
N CYS A 60 2.77 37.60 39.15
CA CYS A 60 1.63 38.00 39.99
C CYS A 60 0.88 36.77 40.51
N ARG A 61 0.92 36.58 41.84
CA ARG A 61 0.10 35.63 42.61
C ARG A 61 -1.31 36.20 42.81
N LYS A 62 -2.37 35.40 42.64
CA LYS A 62 -3.69 35.63 43.23
C LYS A 62 -4.28 34.31 43.75
N GLY A 63 -4.79 34.34 44.99
CA GLY A 63 -5.23 33.19 45.80
C GLY A 63 -6.60 32.59 45.44
N PRO A 64 -7.11 31.64 46.26
CA PRO A 64 -8.16 30.70 45.86
C PRO A 64 -9.59 31.26 46.06
N VAL A 65 -10.52 30.91 45.17
CA VAL A 65 -11.96 31.27 45.22
C VAL A 65 -12.82 29.99 45.17
N PRO A 66 -13.97 29.90 45.88
CA PRO A 66 -14.61 28.63 46.25
C PRO A 66 -15.46 28.00 45.13
N ARG A 67 -15.55 26.66 45.16
CA ARG A 67 -16.38 25.83 44.26
C ARG A 67 -17.88 25.94 44.60
N ARG A 68 -18.70 26.40 43.64
CA ARG A 68 -20.15 26.12 43.60
C ARG A 68 -20.47 25.10 42.50
N ARG A 69 -21.08 23.97 42.89
CA ARG A 69 -21.60 22.93 41.98
C ARG A 69 -22.94 23.40 41.39
N SER A 70 -23.04 23.52 40.06
CA SER A 70 -24.33 23.53 39.36
C SER A 70 -24.51 22.18 38.64
N ARG A 71 -25.61 21.49 38.95
CA ARG A 71 -26.05 20.27 38.26
C ARG A 71 -26.56 20.68 36.87
N ARG A 72 -25.78 20.39 35.82
CA ARG A 72 -26.26 20.38 34.44
C ARG A 72 -26.74 18.97 34.09
N THR A 73 -28.04 18.84 33.86
CA THR A 73 -28.66 17.69 33.22
C THR A 73 -28.07 17.49 31.83
N ARG A 74 -27.54 16.28 31.56
CA ARG A 74 -27.02 15.90 30.24
C ARG A 74 -28.20 15.69 29.28
N PRO A 75 -28.20 16.28 28.08
CA PRO A 75 -29.09 15.81 27.01
C PRO A 75 -28.67 14.39 26.64
N GLN A 76 -29.63 13.47 26.55
CA GLN A 76 -29.41 12.16 25.94
C GLN A 76 -29.12 12.38 24.45
N ALA A 77 -27.84 12.44 24.11
CA ALA A 77 -27.40 12.30 22.73
C ALA A 77 -27.78 10.88 22.27
N ARG A 78 -28.71 10.79 21.32
CA ARG A 78 -28.93 9.56 20.54
C ARG A 78 -27.57 9.15 19.99
N ARG A 79 -27.06 7.99 20.41
CA ARG A 79 -25.82 7.39 19.89
C ARG A 79 -25.98 7.18 18.39
N GLN A 80 -25.37 8.04 17.59
CA GLN A 80 -24.98 7.69 16.23
C GLN A 80 -23.94 6.58 16.34
N VAL A 81 -24.25 5.43 15.74
CA VAL A 81 -23.31 4.31 15.65
C VAL A 81 -22.13 4.78 14.81
N SER A 82 -20.95 4.85 15.43
CA SER A 82 -19.70 5.14 14.74
C SER A 82 -19.39 3.98 13.80
N MET A 83 -19.47 4.21 12.48
CA MET A 83 -19.18 3.18 11.47
C MET A 83 -17.69 2.74 11.44
N SER A 84 -16.81 3.37 12.23
CA SER A 84 -15.42 2.92 12.41
C SER A 84 -15.30 1.60 13.18
N ARG A 85 -16.41 1.07 13.73
CA ARG A 85 -16.50 -0.28 14.28
C ARG A 85 -17.75 -0.95 13.73
N ILE A 86 -17.64 -1.61 12.58
CA ILE A 86 -18.61 -2.64 12.25
C ILE A 86 -18.47 -3.70 13.35
N GLU A 87 -19.51 -3.82 14.18
CA GLU A 87 -19.53 -4.71 15.33
C GLU A 87 -19.31 -6.16 14.86
N GLY A 88 -18.28 -6.81 15.40
CA GLY A 88 -17.91 -8.19 15.04
C GLY A 88 -16.73 -8.36 14.09
N LEU A 89 -16.16 -7.29 13.51
CA LEU A 89 -14.90 -7.40 12.76
C LEU A 89 -13.69 -7.49 13.71
N ARG A 90 -12.67 -8.27 13.31
CA ARG A 90 -11.54 -8.64 14.18
C ARG A 90 -10.43 -7.60 14.24
N TRP A 91 -10.32 -6.74 13.23
CA TRP A 91 -9.26 -5.73 13.13
C TRP A 91 -9.83 -4.32 13.02
N ASP A 92 -9.04 -3.33 13.47
CA ASP A 92 -9.36 -1.89 13.40
C ASP A 92 -8.65 -1.21 12.19
N SER A 93 -8.46 -1.95 11.10
CA SER A 93 -7.77 -1.49 9.87
C SER A 93 -8.73 -0.92 8.82
N TRP A 94 -10.01 -0.79 9.16
CA TRP A 94 -11.07 -0.28 8.29
C TRP A 94 -10.96 1.23 8.09
N PRO A 95 -11.45 1.76 6.95
CA PRO A 95 -11.48 3.19 6.70
C PRO A 95 -12.18 3.98 7.80
N GLU A 96 -11.71 5.21 8.02
CA GLU A 96 -12.34 6.15 8.95
C GLU A 96 -13.74 6.57 8.47
N PRO A 97 -14.62 7.07 9.36
CA PRO A 97 -16.02 7.35 9.01
C PRO A 97 -16.22 8.23 7.76
N PRO A 98 -15.42 9.30 7.52
CA PRO A 98 -15.54 10.07 6.27
C PRO A 98 -15.27 9.23 5.02
N ASP A 99 -14.26 8.37 5.07
CA ASP A 99 -13.88 7.54 3.93
C ASP A 99 -14.90 6.42 3.67
N VAL A 100 -15.53 5.89 4.73
CA VAL A 100 -16.67 4.95 4.59
C VAL A 100 -17.84 5.63 3.89
N LEU A 101 -18.13 6.91 4.17
CA LEU A 101 -19.20 7.64 3.47
C LEU A 101 -18.87 7.85 1.99
N LEU A 102 -17.62 8.20 1.66
CA LEU A 102 -17.18 8.32 0.27
C LEU A 102 -17.31 6.98 -0.48
N LEU A 103 -16.83 5.89 0.13
CA LEU A 103 -16.94 4.56 -0.44
C LEU A 103 -18.40 4.12 -0.61
N ARG A 104 -19.27 4.41 0.37
CA ARG A 104 -20.70 4.10 0.27
C ARG A 104 -21.38 4.91 -0.83
N ALA A 105 -21.04 6.19 -0.97
CA ALA A 105 -21.53 7.01 -2.08
C ALA A 105 -21.14 6.43 -3.44
N LEU A 106 -19.91 5.92 -3.56
CA LEU A 106 -19.41 5.36 -4.81
C LEU A 106 -20.00 3.98 -5.13
N LEU A 107 -20.17 3.11 -4.13
CA LEU A 107 -20.38 1.67 -4.32
C LEU A 107 -21.75 1.14 -3.91
N HIS A 108 -22.55 1.88 -3.15
CA HIS A 108 -23.82 1.36 -2.69
C HIS A 108 -24.82 1.16 -3.83
N ARG A 109 -25.51 0.01 -3.83
CA ARG A 109 -26.45 -0.37 -4.90
C ARG A 109 -27.75 0.43 -4.88
N ASP A 110 -28.20 0.80 -3.68
CA ASP A 110 -29.34 1.70 -3.49
C ASP A 110 -28.88 3.16 -3.67
N ASP A 111 -29.45 3.83 -4.67
CA ASP A 111 -29.13 5.21 -5.03
C ASP A 111 -29.51 6.21 -3.94
N ASP A 112 -30.56 5.98 -3.14
CA ASP A 112 -30.96 6.88 -2.06
C ASP A 112 -29.97 6.80 -0.89
N VAL A 113 -29.49 5.59 -0.57
CA VAL A 113 -28.42 5.39 0.40
C VAL A 113 -27.12 6.03 -0.09
N ALA A 114 -26.79 5.86 -1.38
CA ALA A 114 -25.61 6.47 -1.99
C ALA A 114 -25.68 8.00 -1.96
N ARG A 115 -26.81 8.61 -2.33
CA ARG A 115 -27.07 10.06 -2.25
C ARG A 115 -26.98 10.57 -0.81
N ALA A 116 -27.54 9.85 0.15
CA ALA A 116 -27.46 10.23 1.56
C ALA A 116 -26.01 10.20 2.07
N ALA A 117 -25.24 9.17 1.71
CA ALA A 117 -23.83 9.08 2.05
C ALA A 117 -23.00 10.20 1.40
N TRP A 118 -23.28 10.53 0.12
CA TRP A 118 -22.64 11.62 -0.58
C TRP A 118 -22.87 12.98 0.10
N ARG A 119 -24.13 13.29 0.45
CA ARG A 119 -24.47 14.52 1.19
C ARG A 119 -23.74 14.60 2.52
N ALA A 120 -23.69 13.50 3.28
CA ALA A 120 -23.00 13.45 4.56
C ALA A 120 -21.48 13.63 4.39
N PHE A 121 -20.85 12.93 3.45
CA PHE A 121 -19.43 13.09 3.13
C PHE A 121 -19.10 14.53 2.75
N ARG A 122 -19.87 15.11 1.83
CA ARG A 122 -19.69 16.49 1.36
C ARG A 122 -19.74 17.53 2.47
N SER A 123 -20.58 17.33 3.49
CA SER A 123 -20.76 18.32 4.55
C SER A 123 -19.51 18.51 5.43
N GLN A 124 -18.55 17.59 5.35
CA GLN A 124 -17.33 17.56 6.16
C GLN A 124 -16.06 17.43 5.31
N TRP A 125 -16.17 17.37 3.98
CA TRP A 125 -15.04 17.18 3.08
C TRP A 125 -14.60 18.52 2.49
N ASP A 126 -13.30 18.81 2.64
CA ASP A 126 -12.64 19.93 1.99
C ASP A 126 -12.04 19.48 0.64
N PRO A 127 -12.54 19.98 -0.50
CA PRO A 127 -12.01 19.62 -1.82
C PRO A 127 -10.61 20.17 -2.09
N ASP A 128 -10.15 21.21 -1.38
CA ASP A 128 -8.82 21.79 -1.58
C ASP A 128 -7.74 21.03 -0.78
N THR A 129 -8.14 20.27 0.23
CA THR A 129 -7.23 19.44 1.05
C THR A 129 -7.73 18.00 1.20
N PRO A 130 -7.92 17.24 0.11
CA PRO A 130 -8.31 15.84 0.21
C PRO A 130 -7.16 15.00 0.79
N THR A 131 -7.49 13.94 1.52
CA THR A 131 -6.48 12.93 1.86
C THR A 131 -5.96 12.26 0.57
N PRO A 132 -4.74 11.69 0.58
CA PRO A 132 -4.21 10.99 -0.60
C PRO A 132 -5.16 9.92 -1.17
N ASP A 133 -5.89 9.20 -0.31
CA ASP A 133 -6.81 8.15 -0.75
C ASP A 133 -8.16 8.71 -1.24
N GLN A 134 -8.67 9.79 -0.65
CA GLN A 134 -9.81 10.51 -1.20
C GLN A 134 -9.48 11.06 -2.58
N PHE A 135 -8.30 11.67 -2.75
CA PHE A 135 -7.84 12.21 -4.02
C PHE A 135 -7.82 11.14 -5.12
N ARG A 136 -7.36 9.92 -4.79
CA ARG A 136 -7.35 8.77 -5.71
C ARG A 136 -8.75 8.33 -6.14
N LEU A 137 -9.79 8.57 -5.34
CA LEU A 137 -11.16 8.19 -5.68
C LEU A 137 -11.94 9.26 -6.44
N LEU A 138 -11.44 10.51 -6.53
CA LEU A 138 -12.16 11.60 -7.22
C LEU A 138 -12.47 11.30 -8.69
N GLY A 139 -11.58 10.59 -9.37
CA GLY A 139 -11.81 10.16 -10.76
C GLY A 139 -12.92 9.12 -10.88
N ALA A 140 -13.06 8.22 -9.91
CA ALA A 140 -14.11 7.20 -9.89
C ALA A 140 -15.49 7.80 -9.56
N ILE A 141 -15.55 8.89 -8.77
CA ILE A 141 -16.80 9.61 -8.49
C ILE A 141 -17.44 10.14 -9.78
N ALA A 142 -16.65 10.43 -10.81
CA ALA A 142 -17.19 10.87 -12.10
C ALA A 142 -18.10 9.84 -12.77
N ASP A 143 -18.05 8.57 -12.37
CA ASP A 143 -18.94 7.51 -12.88
C ASP A 143 -20.30 7.50 -12.16
N ARG A 144 -20.39 8.16 -11.00
CA ARG A 144 -21.59 8.15 -10.16
C ARG A 144 -22.20 9.53 -9.92
N ILE A 145 -21.46 10.61 -10.20
CA ILE A 145 -21.85 11.98 -9.83
C ILE A 145 -23.22 12.39 -10.41
N ASP A 146 -23.56 11.96 -11.62
CA ASP A 146 -24.85 12.25 -12.26
C ASP A 146 -26.05 11.66 -11.49
N VAL A 147 -25.83 10.58 -10.72
CA VAL A 147 -26.83 9.96 -9.84
C VAL A 147 -26.79 10.52 -8.42
N LEU A 148 -25.59 10.89 -7.96
CA LEU A 148 -25.37 11.38 -6.60
C LEU A 148 -25.83 12.82 -6.41
N ASP A 149 -25.45 13.70 -7.32
CA ASP A 149 -25.76 15.13 -7.30
C ASP A 149 -25.40 15.75 -8.68
N PRO A 150 -26.33 15.72 -9.66
CA PRO A 150 -26.06 16.20 -11.02
C PRO A 150 -25.76 17.71 -11.07
N ASP A 151 -26.21 18.47 -10.06
CA ASP A 151 -26.01 19.92 -9.96
C ASP A 151 -24.80 20.28 -9.06
N ASP A 152 -23.96 19.31 -8.66
CA ASP A 152 -22.77 19.59 -7.87
C ASP A 152 -21.84 20.53 -8.67
N PRO A 153 -21.45 21.70 -8.13
CA PRO A 153 -20.61 22.66 -8.84
C PRO A 153 -19.23 22.09 -9.22
N ARG A 154 -18.85 20.93 -8.66
CA ARG A 154 -17.57 20.25 -8.89
C ARG A 154 -17.68 19.07 -9.87
N VAL A 155 -18.80 18.85 -10.54
CA VAL A 155 -18.92 17.82 -11.61
C VAL A 155 -17.77 17.92 -12.62
N GLY A 156 -17.40 19.15 -13.01
CA GLY A 156 -16.27 19.41 -13.90
C GLY A 156 -14.93 18.94 -13.34
N MET A 157 -14.70 19.12 -12.04
CA MET A 157 -13.48 18.66 -11.35
C MET A 157 -13.37 17.13 -11.36
N PHE A 158 -14.42 16.38 -10.99
CA PHE A 158 -14.39 14.91 -10.98
C PHE A 158 -14.13 14.34 -12.39
N ARG A 159 -14.83 14.87 -13.39
CA ARG A 159 -14.62 14.49 -14.80
C ARG A 159 -13.21 14.86 -15.29
N GLY A 160 -12.69 16.02 -14.88
CA GLY A 160 -11.31 16.43 -15.14
C GLY A 160 -10.28 15.48 -14.52
N MET A 161 -10.50 15.07 -13.27
CA MET A 161 -9.66 14.07 -12.59
C MET A 161 -9.66 12.72 -13.32
N ARG A 162 -10.83 12.23 -13.78
CA ARG A 162 -10.91 11.00 -14.59
C ARG A 162 -10.13 11.12 -15.90
N ARG A 163 -10.21 12.26 -16.59
CA ARG A 163 -9.43 12.53 -17.83
C ARG A 163 -7.93 12.56 -17.56
N ARG A 164 -7.49 13.26 -16.50
CA ARG A 164 -6.08 13.29 -16.07
C ARG A 164 -5.56 11.87 -15.81
N ASN A 165 -6.31 11.08 -15.06
CA ASN A 165 -5.96 9.70 -14.76
C ASN A 165 -5.90 8.84 -16.03
N ALA A 166 -6.78 9.07 -17.01
CA ALA A 166 -6.77 8.35 -18.27
C ALA A 166 -5.51 8.65 -19.11
N VAL A 167 -5.11 9.92 -19.21
CA VAL A 167 -3.86 10.29 -19.88
C VAL A 167 -2.67 9.61 -19.21
N HIS A 168 -2.62 9.62 -17.88
CA HIS A 168 -1.59 8.90 -17.14
C HIS A 168 -1.61 7.39 -17.40
N ALA A 169 -2.79 6.78 -17.37
CA ALA A 169 -2.95 5.34 -17.63
C ALA A 169 -2.47 4.97 -19.04
N LEU A 170 -2.76 5.78 -20.07
CA LEU A 170 -2.26 5.53 -21.43
C LEU A 170 -0.73 5.52 -21.50
N VAL A 171 -0.06 6.49 -20.87
CA VAL A 171 1.41 6.53 -20.78
C VAL A 171 1.94 5.30 -20.04
N MET A 172 1.30 4.88 -18.96
CA MET A 172 1.71 3.71 -18.20
C MET A 172 1.49 2.40 -18.96
N LEU A 173 0.41 2.30 -19.75
CA LEU A 173 0.13 1.12 -20.57
C LEU A 173 1.10 0.99 -21.76
N ASP A 174 1.55 2.11 -22.33
CA ASP A 174 2.64 2.13 -23.32
C ASP A 174 3.97 1.65 -22.71
N ARG A 175 4.31 2.16 -21.52
CA ARG A 175 5.49 1.69 -20.75
C ARG A 175 5.38 0.21 -20.39
N LEU A 176 4.18 -0.27 -20.06
CA LEU A 176 3.92 -1.67 -19.79
C LEU A 176 4.22 -2.53 -21.03
N ASP A 177 3.85 -2.09 -22.22
CA ASP A 177 4.14 -2.82 -23.46
C ASP A 177 5.67 -3.05 -23.65
N GLY A 178 6.46 -1.99 -23.46
CA GLY A 178 7.93 -2.08 -23.49
C GLY A 178 8.49 -3.00 -22.40
N LEU A 179 7.93 -2.94 -21.19
CA LEU A 179 8.31 -3.83 -20.08
C LEU A 179 8.00 -5.30 -20.41
N LEU A 180 6.82 -5.59 -20.95
CA LEU A 180 6.39 -6.94 -21.33
C LEU A 180 7.29 -7.50 -22.43
N THR A 181 7.61 -6.69 -23.45
CA THR A 181 8.58 -7.04 -24.50
C THR A 181 9.92 -7.44 -23.90
N ARG A 182 10.44 -6.64 -22.96
CA ARG A 182 11.73 -6.92 -22.33
C ARG A 182 11.72 -8.21 -21.49
N LEU A 183 10.63 -8.47 -20.77
CA LEU A 183 10.50 -9.69 -19.98
C LEU A 183 10.40 -10.95 -20.85
N GLU A 184 9.75 -10.84 -22.01
CA GLU A 184 9.68 -11.92 -23.00
C GLU A 184 11.04 -12.23 -23.64
N GLU A 185 11.85 -11.21 -23.96
CA GLU A 185 13.24 -11.39 -24.40
C GLU A 185 14.10 -12.14 -23.38
N LEU A 186 13.78 -12.00 -22.09
CA LEU A 186 14.42 -12.72 -20.99
C LEU A 186 13.84 -14.14 -20.77
N GLY A 187 12.94 -14.57 -21.68
CA GLY A 187 12.31 -15.89 -21.70
C GLY A 187 11.21 -16.05 -20.65
N VAL A 188 10.49 -14.99 -20.32
CA VAL A 188 9.54 -14.95 -19.20
C VAL A 188 8.19 -14.41 -19.67
N GLU A 189 7.11 -15.11 -19.32
CA GLU A 189 5.74 -14.65 -19.56
C GLU A 189 5.18 -14.06 -18.25
N PRO A 190 5.27 -12.74 -18.02
CA PRO A 190 4.84 -12.14 -16.76
C PRO A 190 3.32 -12.14 -16.62
N VAL A 191 2.84 -12.04 -15.38
CA VAL A 191 1.43 -11.80 -15.05
C VAL A 191 1.32 -10.37 -14.54
N VAL A 192 0.55 -9.54 -15.23
CA VAL A 192 0.32 -8.15 -14.80
C VAL A 192 -0.65 -8.15 -13.63
N LEU A 193 -0.36 -7.33 -12.63
CA LEU A 193 -1.10 -7.27 -11.36
C LEU A 193 -1.71 -5.88 -11.11
N LYS A 194 -2.52 -5.81 -10.06
CA LYS A 194 -3.04 -4.58 -9.44
C LYS A 194 -3.55 -3.57 -10.48
N GLY A 195 -2.95 -2.39 -10.56
CA GLY A 195 -3.47 -1.27 -11.33
C GLY A 195 -3.69 -1.49 -12.80
N PRO A 196 -2.63 -1.75 -13.55
CA PRO A 196 -2.77 -2.04 -14.97
C PRO A 196 -3.69 -3.24 -15.22
N ALA A 197 -3.59 -4.30 -14.42
CA ALA A 197 -4.44 -5.48 -14.60
C ALA A 197 -5.93 -5.18 -14.41
N LEU A 198 -6.30 -4.45 -13.35
CA LEU A 198 -7.68 -4.13 -13.04
C LEU A 198 -8.26 -3.09 -14.00
N ALA A 199 -7.46 -2.10 -14.41
CA ALA A 199 -7.85 -1.11 -15.42
C ALA A 199 -8.19 -1.75 -16.78
N LEU A 200 -7.49 -2.83 -17.15
CA LEU A 200 -7.73 -3.59 -18.37
C LEU A 200 -8.86 -4.64 -18.26
N SER A 201 -9.37 -4.93 -17.06
CA SER A 201 -10.28 -6.07 -16.85
C SER A 201 -11.62 -5.75 -16.20
N VAL A 202 -11.67 -4.92 -15.16
CA VAL A 202 -12.90 -4.74 -14.34
C VAL A 202 -13.39 -3.30 -14.30
N TYR A 203 -12.61 -2.34 -14.79
CA TYR A 203 -13.02 -0.95 -14.89
C TYR A 203 -13.50 -0.62 -16.29
N ASP A 204 -14.68 -0.01 -16.39
CA ASP A 204 -15.25 0.42 -17.67
C ASP A 204 -14.36 1.46 -18.37
N HIS A 205 -13.70 2.31 -17.59
CA HIS A 205 -12.82 3.36 -18.09
C HIS A 205 -11.46 3.34 -17.37
N ILE A 206 -10.36 3.34 -18.12
CA ILE A 206 -9.00 3.24 -17.56
C ILE A 206 -8.66 4.38 -16.57
N GLY A 207 -9.25 5.56 -16.76
CA GLY A 207 -9.09 6.71 -15.85
C GLY A 207 -9.85 6.61 -14.52
N ALA A 208 -10.71 5.61 -14.34
CA ALA A 208 -11.45 5.41 -13.09
C ALA A 208 -10.60 4.74 -12.00
N ARG A 209 -9.52 4.05 -12.38
CA ARG A 209 -8.58 3.42 -11.43
C ARG A 209 -7.18 4.04 -11.53
N PRO A 210 -6.81 5.02 -10.69
CA PRO A 210 -5.45 5.55 -10.71
C PRO A 210 -4.44 4.57 -10.11
N TYR A 211 -3.26 4.51 -10.74
CA TYR A 211 -2.04 3.81 -10.30
C TYR A 211 -0.81 4.61 -10.74
N GLY A 212 0.31 4.43 -10.03
CA GLY A 212 1.58 5.14 -10.28
C GLY A 212 2.72 4.24 -10.77
N ASP A 213 2.57 2.94 -10.57
CA ASP A 213 3.57 1.89 -10.77
C ASP A 213 3.01 0.76 -11.65
N LEU A 214 3.92 -0.05 -12.19
CA LEU A 214 3.61 -1.27 -12.91
C LEU A 214 3.96 -2.48 -12.05
N ASP A 215 2.95 -3.22 -11.61
CA ASP A 215 3.14 -4.46 -10.87
C ASP A 215 3.14 -5.67 -11.81
N VAL A 216 4.23 -6.43 -11.82
CA VAL A 216 4.35 -7.65 -12.63
C VAL A 216 4.86 -8.81 -11.78
N LEU A 217 4.20 -9.96 -11.90
CA LEU A 217 4.62 -11.22 -11.29
C LEU A 217 5.38 -12.06 -12.31
N VAL A 218 6.58 -12.47 -11.92
CA VAL A 218 7.44 -13.36 -12.70
C VAL A 218 7.60 -14.70 -12.00
N PRO A 219 7.92 -15.79 -12.73
CA PRO A 219 8.21 -17.09 -12.14
C PRO A 219 9.27 -16.98 -11.05
N TYR A 220 8.98 -17.62 -9.91
CA TYR A 220 9.82 -17.55 -8.71
C TYR A 220 11.31 -17.84 -8.99
N GLY A 221 11.60 -18.86 -9.81
CA GLY A 221 12.96 -19.27 -10.18
C GLY A 221 13.67 -18.35 -11.18
N ALA A 222 12.94 -17.49 -11.91
CA ALA A 222 13.52 -16.55 -12.86
C ALA A 222 13.81 -15.18 -12.24
N HIS A 223 13.24 -14.88 -11.07
CA HIS A 223 13.25 -13.56 -10.44
C HIS A 223 14.65 -12.95 -10.29
N GLU A 224 15.61 -13.69 -9.69
CA GLU A 224 16.97 -13.16 -9.46
C GLU A 224 17.69 -12.83 -10.79
N ARG A 225 17.53 -13.68 -11.82
CA ARG A 225 18.09 -13.43 -13.16
C ARG A 225 17.50 -12.18 -13.80
N ILE A 226 16.20 -11.93 -13.61
CA ILE A 226 15.52 -10.74 -14.13
C ILE A 226 15.96 -9.48 -13.37
N VAL A 227 16.14 -9.58 -12.05
CA VAL A 227 16.71 -8.52 -11.22
C VAL A 227 18.09 -8.12 -11.74
N ASP A 228 18.98 -9.10 -11.96
CA ASP A 228 20.33 -8.84 -12.48
C ASP A 228 20.28 -8.19 -13.88
N ALA A 229 19.39 -8.66 -14.77
CA ALA A 229 19.19 -8.08 -16.08
C ALA A 229 18.69 -6.63 -16.01
N PHE A 230 17.73 -6.33 -15.12
CA PHE A 230 17.20 -4.97 -14.94
C PHE A 230 18.30 -4.03 -14.47
N VAL A 231 19.12 -4.44 -13.49
CA VAL A 231 20.26 -3.65 -13.03
C VAL A 231 21.27 -3.41 -14.15
N ALA A 232 21.59 -4.42 -14.94
CA ALA A 232 22.49 -4.29 -16.10
C ALA A 232 21.92 -3.34 -17.17
N ASP A 233 20.60 -3.31 -17.35
CA ASP A 233 19.88 -2.42 -18.26
C ASP A 233 19.71 -0.98 -17.70
N GLY A 234 20.32 -0.68 -16.55
CA GLY A 234 20.33 0.65 -15.94
C GLY A 234 19.09 0.97 -15.11
N TRP A 235 18.31 -0.02 -14.69
CA TRP A 235 17.25 0.20 -13.70
C TRP A 235 17.84 0.33 -12.29
N GLU A 236 17.35 1.30 -11.54
CA GLU A 236 17.75 1.50 -10.15
C GLU A 236 16.81 0.73 -9.23
N ALA A 237 17.35 -0.22 -8.47
CA ALA A 237 16.59 -0.86 -7.38
C ALA A 237 16.39 0.14 -6.23
N THR A 238 15.14 0.54 -5.98
CA THR A 238 14.79 1.57 -4.98
C THR A 238 14.40 0.99 -3.63
N HIS A 239 13.83 -0.22 -3.62
CA HIS A 239 13.46 -0.93 -2.41
C HIS A 239 13.51 -2.44 -2.64
N HIS A 240 14.12 -3.16 -1.72
CA HIS A 240 13.92 -4.60 -1.60
C HIS A 240 12.96 -4.81 -0.45
N ASP A 241 11.83 -5.48 -0.66
CA ASP A 241 11.04 -5.93 0.48
C ASP A 241 11.77 -7.05 1.18
N PHE A 242 12.59 -6.68 2.16
CA PHE A 242 13.39 -7.62 2.91
C PHE A 242 12.53 -8.48 3.82
N ALA A 243 11.43 -7.96 4.39
CA ALA A 243 10.64 -8.65 5.40
C ALA A 243 9.73 -9.75 4.82
N GLY A 244 9.18 -9.52 3.62
CA GLY A 244 8.33 -10.47 2.92
C GLY A 244 8.99 -11.15 1.73
N ASN A 245 10.15 -10.67 1.26
CA ASN A 245 10.88 -11.22 0.11
C ASN A 245 9.99 -11.38 -1.15
N HIS A 246 8.94 -10.56 -1.27
CA HIS A 246 7.90 -10.74 -2.28
C HIS A 246 8.30 -10.18 -3.65
N GLY A 247 9.12 -9.13 -3.68
CA GLY A 247 9.51 -8.43 -4.90
C GLY A 247 10.62 -7.40 -4.71
N VAL A 248 10.94 -6.71 -5.80
CA VAL A 248 11.92 -5.61 -5.86
C VAL A 248 11.33 -4.46 -6.66
N ASN A 249 11.39 -3.26 -6.11
CA ASN A 249 10.99 -2.04 -6.80
C ASN A 249 12.14 -1.50 -7.62
N PHE A 250 11.86 -1.17 -8.88
CA PHE A 250 12.77 -0.58 -9.82
C PHE A 250 12.27 0.77 -10.30
N ARG A 251 13.20 1.68 -10.56
CA ARG A 251 12.92 2.97 -11.19
C ARG A 251 13.86 3.22 -12.36
N ARG A 252 13.31 3.76 -13.44
CA ARG A 252 14.09 4.27 -14.57
C ARG A 252 13.37 5.48 -15.17
N GLY A 253 13.97 6.66 -15.00
CA GLY A 253 13.30 7.92 -15.31
C GLY A 253 12.03 8.08 -14.47
N GLU A 254 10.88 8.23 -15.13
CA GLU A 254 9.56 8.31 -14.51
C GLU A 254 8.83 6.95 -14.41
N ALA A 255 9.43 5.87 -14.91
CA ALA A 255 8.82 4.54 -14.82
C ALA A 255 9.19 3.89 -13.48
N GLU A 256 8.16 3.42 -12.76
CA GLU A 256 8.30 2.62 -11.55
C GLU A 256 7.69 1.23 -11.80
N VAL A 257 8.44 0.19 -11.47
CA VAL A 257 8.05 -1.21 -11.65
C VAL A 257 8.25 -1.95 -10.34
N ASP A 258 7.21 -2.63 -9.87
CA ASP A 258 7.31 -3.60 -8.76
C ASP A 258 7.39 -5.01 -9.37
N LEU A 259 8.58 -5.62 -9.29
CA LEU A 259 8.87 -6.94 -9.83
C LEU A 259 8.64 -8.00 -8.75
N HIS A 260 7.46 -8.62 -8.79
CA HIS A 260 6.99 -9.63 -7.85
C HIS A 260 7.51 -11.02 -8.22
N ARG A 261 7.91 -11.82 -7.22
CA ARG A 261 8.04 -13.29 -7.29
C ARG A 261 7.01 -14.04 -6.46
N LEU A 262 6.30 -13.33 -5.59
CA LEU A 262 5.15 -13.80 -4.83
C LEU A 262 4.07 -12.74 -4.97
N LEU A 263 2.79 -13.14 -5.03
CA LEU A 263 1.69 -12.17 -5.08
C LEU A 263 1.72 -11.22 -3.89
N HIS A 264 2.01 -11.79 -2.73
CA HIS A 264 2.02 -11.06 -1.48
C HIS A 264 2.67 -11.95 -0.41
N ALA A 265 3.30 -11.37 0.61
CA ALA A 265 3.97 -12.15 1.68
C ALA A 265 3.02 -13.15 2.38
N GLU A 266 1.73 -12.78 2.51
CA GLU A 266 0.69 -13.62 3.12
C GLU A 266 0.09 -14.67 2.17
N ILE A 267 0.26 -14.49 0.85
CA ILE A 267 -0.20 -15.43 -0.17
C ILE A 267 1.00 -16.29 -0.54
N VAL A 268 1.34 -17.22 0.35
CA VAL A 268 2.48 -18.12 0.17
C VAL A 268 2.16 -19.51 0.70
N GLN A 269 2.49 -20.54 -0.07
CA GLN A 269 2.46 -21.91 0.43
C GLN A 269 3.64 -22.14 1.38
N VAL A 270 3.34 -22.39 2.65
CA VAL A 270 4.37 -22.53 3.68
C VAL A 270 5.27 -23.72 3.39
N GLY A 271 6.58 -23.46 3.35
CA GLY A 271 7.61 -24.46 3.06
C GLY A 271 7.80 -24.77 1.58
N ARG A 272 6.95 -24.20 0.71
CA ARG A 272 7.03 -24.36 -0.75
C ARG A 272 6.66 -23.06 -1.48
N PRO A 273 7.32 -21.91 -1.17
CA PRO A 273 6.98 -20.62 -1.75
C PRO A 273 7.02 -20.63 -3.29
N GLU A 274 7.92 -21.40 -3.89
CA GLU A 274 8.03 -21.61 -5.34
C GLU A 274 6.80 -22.29 -5.96
N GLN A 275 6.04 -23.07 -5.17
CA GLN A 275 4.80 -23.70 -5.61
C GLN A 275 3.59 -22.78 -5.45
N THR A 276 3.75 -21.59 -4.88
CA THR A 276 2.64 -20.63 -4.71
C THR A 276 2.04 -20.26 -6.05
N MET A 277 2.85 -20.08 -7.09
CA MET A 277 2.34 -19.74 -8.42
C MET A 277 1.57 -20.87 -9.10
N SER A 278 1.86 -22.14 -8.82
CA SER A 278 1.21 -23.26 -9.51
C SER A 278 -0.25 -23.45 -9.13
N VAL A 279 -0.68 -22.90 -7.99
CA VAL A 279 -2.09 -22.93 -7.57
C VAL A 279 -2.89 -21.73 -8.06
N LEU A 280 -2.22 -20.72 -8.61
CA LEU A 280 -2.87 -19.51 -9.12
C LEU A 280 -3.42 -19.73 -10.52
N ARG A 281 -4.59 -19.14 -10.80
CA ARG A 281 -5.16 -19.11 -12.15
C ARG A 281 -4.92 -17.74 -12.78
N THR A 282 -4.55 -17.77 -14.05
CA THR A 282 -4.34 -16.59 -14.88
C THR A 282 -5.13 -16.72 -16.16
N GLU A 283 -5.50 -15.59 -16.75
CA GLU A 283 -6.23 -15.51 -18.01
C GLU A 283 -5.81 -14.27 -18.82
N PRO A 284 -6.11 -14.23 -20.12
CA PRO A 284 -5.96 -13.01 -20.90
C PRO A 284 -6.90 -11.90 -20.39
N ALA A 285 -6.39 -10.67 -20.30
CA ALA A 285 -7.19 -9.51 -20.01
C ALA A 285 -8.26 -9.29 -21.10
N PRO A 286 -9.49 -8.86 -20.76
CA PRO A 286 -10.52 -8.53 -21.74
C PRO A 286 -10.14 -7.43 -22.74
N ARG A 287 -9.20 -6.56 -22.37
CA ARG A 287 -8.71 -5.45 -23.22
C ARG A 287 -7.24 -5.65 -23.55
N GLU A 288 -6.92 -5.53 -24.83
CA GLU A 288 -5.55 -5.49 -25.33
C GLU A 288 -4.91 -4.11 -25.12
N LEU A 289 -3.59 -4.06 -25.21
CA LEU A 289 -2.86 -2.79 -25.31
C LEU A 289 -3.09 -2.16 -26.70
N SER A 290 -2.73 -0.89 -26.84
CA SER A 290 -2.84 -0.16 -28.13
C SER A 290 -2.03 -0.79 -29.27
N SER A 291 -1.03 -1.60 -28.96
CA SER A 291 -0.25 -2.38 -29.92
C SER A 291 -0.96 -3.66 -30.41
N GLY A 292 -2.14 -3.99 -29.86
CA GLY A 292 -2.79 -5.30 -30.06
C GLY A 292 -2.20 -6.42 -29.19
N ARG A 293 -1.26 -6.09 -28.28
CA ARG A 293 -0.70 -7.08 -27.35
C ARG A 293 -1.75 -7.54 -26.35
N GLN A 294 -1.95 -8.85 -26.29
CA GLN A 294 -2.73 -9.49 -25.24
C GLN A 294 -1.94 -9.55 -23.93
N VAL A 295 -2.55 -9.08 -22.84
CA VAL A 295 -1.92 -9.08 -21.50
C VAL A 295 -2.45 -10.25 -20.67
N ARG A 296 -1.59 -10.97 -19.95
CA ARG A 296 -1.99 -12.01 -18.99
C ARG A 296 -2.12 -11.43 -17.58
N ILE A 297 -3.25 -11.72 -16.93
CA ILE A 297 -3.63 -11.22 -15.61
C ILE A 297 -4.10 -12.37 -14.70
N LEU A 298 -4.32 -12.10 -13.41
CA LEU A 298 -4.99 -13.06 -12.53
C LEU A 298 -6.45 -13.28 -12.94
N ALA A 299 -6.92 -14.52 -12.85
CA ALA A 299 -8.35 -14.81 -12.98
C ALA A 299 -9.16 -14.14 -11.85
N PRO A 300 -10.46 -13.83 -12.04
CA PRO A 300 -11.25 -13.01 -11.10
C PRO A 300 -11.20 -13.46 -9.63
N THR A 301 -11.31 -14.76 -9.35
CA THR A 301 -11.23 -15.28 -7.97
C THR A 301 -9.86 -15.01 -7.32
N ASP A 302 -8.78 -15.26 -8.06
CA ASP A 302 -7.41 -15.09 -7.59
C ASP A 302 -7.07 -13.59 -7.46
N ALA A 303 -7.58 -12.76 -8.37
CA ALA A 303 -7.50 -11.30 -8.30
C ALA A 303 -8.23 -10.73 -7.09
N LEU A 304 -9.42 -11.27 -6.73
CA LEU A 304 -10.17 -10.86 -5.54
C LEU A 304 -9.40 -11.17 -4.26
N LEU A 305 -8.86 -12.39 -4.14
CA LEU A 305 -8.03 -12.78 -3.02
C LEU A 305 -6.82 -11.84 -2.88
N HIS A 306 -6.10 -11.60 -3.98
CA HIS A 306 -4.95 -10.71 -4.00
C HIS A 306 -5.33 -9.28 -3.57
N THR A 307 -6.42 -8.75 -4.13
CA THR A 307 -6.95 -7.41 -3.82
C THR A 307 -7.28 -7.27 -2.34
N ILE A 308 -7.98 -8.24 -1.75
CA ILE A 308 -8.33 -8.23 -0.33
C ILE A 308 -7.07 -8.28 0.54
N VAL A 309 -6.19 -9.25 0.33
CA VAL A 309 -5.02 -9.48 1.18
C VAL A 309 -4.04 -8.31 1.10
N HIS A 310 -3.83 -7.74 -0.09
CA HIS A 310 -2.98 -6.56 -0.26
C HIS A 310 -3.63 -5.29 0.29
N GLY A 311 -4.92 -5.10 0.03
CA GLY A 311 -5.64 -3.86 0.34
C GLY A 311 -5.92 -3.61 1.83
N THR A 312 -6.07 -4.67 2.61
CA THR A 312 -6.43 -4.63 4.04
C THR A 312 -5.21 -4.57 4.97
N GLN A 313 -4.02 -4.42 4.41
CA GLN A 313 -2.82 -4.04 5.17
C GLN A 313 -3.04 -2.70 5.85
N ARG A 314 -2.69 -2.59 7.13
CA ARG A 314 -2.69 -1.29 7.82
C ARG A 314 -1.46 -0.50 7.37
N LEU A 315 -1.61 0.14 6.22
CA LEU A 315 -0.73 1.21 5.78
C LEU A 315 -1.41 2.52 6.20
N LEU A 316 -0.67 3.44 6.81
CA LEU A 316 -1.14 4.80 7.03
C LEU A 316 -0.65 5.66 5.85
N PRO A 317 -1.54 6.30 5.08
CA PRO A 317 -3.02 6.26 5.15
C PRO A 317 -3.66 5.00 4.50
N HIS A 318 -4.93 4.70 4.85
CA HIS A 318 -5.67 3.49 4.44
C HIS A 318 -5.91 3.44 2.93
N ASN A 319 -5.55 2.33 2.27
CA ASN A 319 -5.73 2.16 0.82
C ASN A 319 -7.21 1.97 0.40
N LEU A 320 -8.01 3.03 0.30
CA LEU A 320 -9.45 2.92 -0.01
C LEU A 320 -9.77 2.23 -1.34
N ARG A 321 -8.83 2.21 -2.30
CA ARG A 321 -9.01 1.60 -3.62
C ARG A 321 -9.34 0.11 -3.56
N TRP A 322 -8.87 -0.61 -2.54
CA TRP A 322 -9.12 -2.06 -2.48
C TRP A 322 -10.60 -2.40 -2.42
N ALA A 323 -11.40 -1.58 -1.74
CA ALA A 323 -12.84 -1.80 -1.62
C ALA A 323 -13.55 -1.59 -2.96
N VAL A 324 -13.10 -0.60 -3.73
CA VAL A 324 -13.57 -0.34 -5.09
C VAL A 324 -13.12 -1.46 -6.03
N ASP A 325 -11.84 -1.83 -6.00
CA ASP A 325 -11.26 -2.92 -6.80
C ASP A 325 -12.01 -4.24 -6.52
N ALA A 326 -12.25 -4.58 -5.25
CA ALA A 326 -12.98 -5.78 -4.85
C ALA A 326 -14.43 -5.76 -5.35
N ASP A 327 -15.13 -4.63 -5.22
CA ASP A 327 -16.51 -4.50 -5.73
C ASP A 327 -16.57 -4.70 -7.24
N ARG A 328 -15.64 -4.10 -8.00
CA ARG A 328 -15.57 -4.25 -9.46
C ARG A 328 -15.28 -5.68 -9.87
N ILE A 329 -14.40 -6.39 -9.17
CA ILE A 329 -14.14 -7.82 -9.42
C ILE A 329 -15.39 -8.65 -9.13
N ILE A 330 -16.06 -8.44 -7.99
CA ILE A 330 -17.28 -9.16 -7.63
C ILE A 330 -18.41 -8.88 -8.64
N ALA A 331 -18.51 -7.64 -9.12
CA ALA A 331 -19.51 -7.23 -10.11
C ALA A 331 -19.35 -7.90 -11.48
N THR A 332 -18.20 -8.53 -11.77
CA THR A 332 -18.05 -9.34 -13.00
C THR A 332 -18.89 -10.61 -12.99
N GLU A 333 -19.39 -11.04 -11.82
CA GLU A 333 -20.12 -12.31 -11.63
C GLU A 333 -19.31 -13.57 -12.02
N ARG A 334 -17.99 -13.44 -12.19
CA ARG A 334 -17.06 -14.53 -12.56
C ARG A 334 -16.27 -15.08 -11.36
N VAL A 335 -16.60 -14.65 -10.14
CA VAL A 335 -15.95 -15.12 -8.92
C VAL A 335 -16.47 -16.52 -8.57
N ASP A 336 -15.59 -17.51 -8.65
CA ASP A 336 -15.77 -18.84 -8.06
C ASP A 336 -15.53 -18.74 -6.54
N TRP A 337 -16.64 -18.77 -5.78
CA TRP A 337 -16.63 -18.59 -4.33
C TRP A 337 -16.08 -19.80 -3.57
N ASP A 338 -16.32 -21.02 -4.04
CA ASP A 338 -15.77 -22.23 -3.42
C ASP A 338 -14.25 -22.25 -3.55
N ARG A 339 -13.74 -21.85 -4.72
CA ARG A 339 -12.30 -21.64 -4.93
C ARG A 339 -11.76 -20.54 -4.03
N LEU A 340 -12.45 -19.41 -3.87
CA LEU A 340 -12.00 -18.34 -2.97
C LEU A 340 -11.82 -18.87 -1.54
N VAL A 341 -12.80 -19.63 -1.04
CA VAL A 341 -12.73 -20.28 0.28
C VAL A 341 -11.55 -21.24 0.35
N ALA A 342 -11.36 -22.09 -0.66
CA ALA A 342 -10.26 -23.05 -0.72
C ALA A 342 -8.88 -22.36 -0.71
N LEU A 343 -8.71 -21.29 -1.50
CA LEU A 343 -7.47 -20.51 -1.52
C LEU A 343 -7.24 -19.80 -0.18
N ALA A 344 -8.27 -19.18 0.40
CA ALA A 344 -8.17 -18.49 1.68
C ALA A 344 -7.72 -19.44 2.80
N LYS A 345 -8.24 -20.67 2.82
CA LYS A 345 -7.83 -21.74 3.73
C LYS A 345 -6.40 -22.22 3.45
N THR A 346 -6.05 -22.39 2.18
CA THR A 346 -4.70 -22.81 1.74
C THR A 346 -3.63 -21.83 2.24
N PHE A 347 -3.86 -20.53 2.08
CA PHE A 347 -2.93 -19.47 2.49
C PHE A 347 -3.11 -19.03 3.95
N ARG A 348 -4.08 -19.61 4.67
CA ARG A 348 -4.39 -19.30 6.08
C ARG A 348 -4.74 -17.82 6.30
N VAL A 349 -5.53 -17.26 5.37
CA VAL A 349 -6.03 -15.88 5.37
C VAL A 349 -7.56 -15.83 5.46
N SER A 350 -8.24 -16.95 5.75
CA SER A 350 -9.72 -17.01 5.81
C SER A 350 -10.35 -15.94 6.72
N PRO A 351 -9.81 -15.64 7.92
CA PRO A 351 -10.37 -14.59 8.76
C PRO A 351 -10.32 -13.20 8.12
N LEU A 352 -9.26 -12.93 7.34
CA LEU A 352 -9.12 -11.67 6.63
C LEU A 352 -10.11 -11.54 5.48
N VAL A 353 -10.21 -12.60 4.68
CA VAL A 353 -11.18 -12.65 3.57
C VAL A 353 -12.61 -12.53 4.10
N HIS A 354 -12.92 -13.23 5.20
CA HIS A 354 -14.21 -13.13 5.87
C HIS A 354 -14.56 -11.69 6.24
N ASP A 355 -13.72 -11.03 7.03
CA ASP A 355 -14.01 -9.70 7.55
C ASP A 355 -14.10 -8.67 6.43
N SER A 356 -13.29 -8.82 5.38
CA SER A 356 -13.32 -7.96 4.20
C SER A 356 -14.61 -8.11 3.39
N LEU A 357 -15.13 -9.34 3.27
CA LEU A 357 -16.41 -9.61 2.61
C LEU A 357 -17.61 -9.14 3.44
N VAL A 358 -17.55 -9.23 4.77
CA VAL A 358 -18.55 -8.62 5.66
C VAL A 358 -18.55 -7.10 5.52
N PHE A 359 -17.36 -6.48 5.54
CA PHE A 359 -17.21 -5.05 5.31
C PHE A 359 -17.76 -4.64 3.94
N HIS A 360 -17.37 -5.32 2.87
CA HIS A 360 -17.84 -5.05 1.50
C HIS A 360 -19.36 -5.18 1.39
N SER A 361 -19.96 -6.25 1.90
CA SER A 361 -21.42 -6.45 1.89
C SER A 361 -22.16 -5.34 2.64
N THR A 362 -21.65 -4.96 3.83
CA THR A 362 -22.21 -3.86 4.65
C THR A 362 -22.05 -2.49 3.99
N LEU A 363 -20.95 -2.29 3.26
CA LEU A 363 -20.63 -1.05 2.60
C LEU A 363 -21.47 -0.82 1.34
N THR A 364 -21.67 -1.88 0.54
CA THR A 364 -22.22 -1.80 -0.82
C THR A 364 -23.70 -2.22 -0.89
N GLY A 365 -24.19 -2.97 0.12
CA GLY A 365 -25.49 -3.64 0.05
C GLY A 365 -25.52 -4.82 -0.93
N ARG A 366 -24.36 -5.23 -1.48
CA ARG A 366 -24.26 -6.41 -2.35
C ARG A 366 -24.08 -7.66 -1.48
N PRO A 367 -25.00 -8.63 -1.52
CA PRO A 367 -24.85 -9.85 -0.74
C PRO A 367 -23.71 -10.72 -1.28
N VAL A 368 -22.96 -11.32 -0.37
CA VAL A 368 -22.06 -12.43 -0.66
C VAL A 368 -22.89 -13.72 -0.64
N PRO A 369 -22.68 -14.69 -1.55
CA PRO A 369 -23.47 -15.92 -1.58
C PRO A 369 -23.50 -16.66 -0.24
N GLY A 370 -24.65 -17.28 0.03
CA GLY A 370 -24.91 -18.01 1.27
C GLY A 370 -23.86 -19.09 1.54
N GLY A 371 -23.48 -19.26 2.80
CA GLY A 371 -22.49 -20.25 3.23
C GLY A 371 -21.03 -19.84 3.07
N VAL A 372 -20.67 -18.87 2.20
CA VAL A 372 -19.26 -18.45 2.02
C VAL A 372 -18.69 -17.87 3.33
N LEU A 373 -19.42 -16.94 3.94
CA LEU A 373 -18.99 -16.31 5.19
C LEU A 373 -18.88 -17.35 6.33
N GLU A 374 -19.84 -18.27 6.43
CA GLU A 374 -19.83 -19.35 7.42
C GLU A 374 -18.63 -20.30 7.21
N GLN A 375 -18.34 -20.67 5.97
CA GLN A 375 -17.20 -21.51 5.63
C GLN A 375 -15.84 -20.85 5.92
N LEU A 376 -15.75 -19.53 5.79
CA LEU A 376 -14.54 -18.77 6.17
C LEU A 376 -14.45 -18.58 7.70
N ALA A 377 -15.58 -18.41 8.38
CA ALA A 377 -15.65 -18.24 9.83
C ALA A 377 -15.30 -19.52 10.60
N THR A 378 -15.60 -20.69 10.04
CA THR A 378 -15.31 -22.01 10.63
C THR A 378 -13.82 -22.39 10.56
N ASP A 379 -12.99 -21.67 9.80
CA ASP A 379 -11.56 -21.93 9.74
C ASP A 379 -10.87 -21.56 11.05
N ARG A 380 -10.44 -22.57 11.80
CA ARG A 380 -9.78 -22.40 13.10
C ARG A 380 -8.28 -22.19 12.90
N LEU A 381 -7.87 -20.92 12.91
CA LEU A 381 -6.46 -20.57 12.96
C LEU A 381 -5.83 -20.99 14.31
N LYS A 382 -4.66 -21.62 14.24
CA LYS A 382 -3.77 -21.85 15.38
C LYS A 382 -3.27 -20.51 15.93
N TRP A 383 -2.80 -20.51 17.17
CA TRP A 383 -2.30 -19.29 17.84
C TRP A 383 -1.23 -18.55 17.03
N LEU A 384 -0.26 -19.26 16.44
CA LEU A 384 0.78 -18.67 15.58
C LEU A 384 0.22 -18.05 14.29
N GLU A 385 -0.80 -18.67 13.69
CA GLU A 385 -1.47 -18.16 12.47
C GLU A 385 -2.20 -16.85 12.76
N ARG A 386 -2.89 -16.79 13.90
CA ARG A 386 -3.55 -15.58 14.37
C ARG A 386 -2.53 -14.48 14.67
N LYS A 387 -1.48 -14.79 15.42
CA LYS A 387 -0.43 -13.81 15.74
C LYS A 387 0.31 -13.28 14.50
N ARG A 388 0.45 -14.09 13.46
CA ARG A 388 0.95 -13.63 12.15
C ARG A 388 0.01 -12.59 11.55
N LEU A 389 -1.29 -12.90 11.42
CA LEU A 389 -2.25 -11.96 10.84
C LEU A 389 -2.37 -10.69 11.70
N ASP A 390 -2.34 -10.80 13.03
CA ASP A 390 -2.31 -9.63 13.91
C ASP A 390 -1.07 -8.76 13.62
N ALA A 391 0.13 -9.35 13.55
CA ALA A 391 1.36 -8.61 13.21
C ALA A 391 1.32 -7.99 11.81
N PHE A 392 0.63 -8.63 10.87
CA PHE A 392 0.40 -8.15 9.52
C PHE A 392 -0.51 -6.92 9.48
N HIS A 393 -1.57 -6.91 10.30
CA HIS A 393 -2.53 -5.80 10.41
C HIS A 393 -2.11 -4.71 11.40
N GLU A 394 -1.13 -4.95 12.27
CA GLU A 394 -0.68 -4.00 13.29
C GLU A 394 0.68 -3.37 12.98
N TRP A 395 1.10 -3.27 11.70
CA TRP A 395 2.45 -2.83 11.33
C TRP A 395 2.95 -1.70 12.24
N PRO A 396 4.04 -1.92 12.99
CA PRO A 396 4.29 -1.14 14.20
C PRO A 396 4.61 0.31 13.87
N GLU A 397 3.98 1.21 14.63
CA GLU A 397 4.35 2.62 14.75
C GLU A 397 5.88 2.79 14.80
N PRO A 398 6.48 3.71 14.02
CA PRO A 398 7.90 4.03 14.09
C PRO A 398 8.27 4.46 15.52
N GLY A 399 8.87 3.56 16.32
CA GLY A 399 9.27 3.88 17.70
C GLY A 399 9.25 2.71 18.69
N ARG A 400 8.56 1.60 18.40
CA ARG A 400 8.67 0.39 19.25
C ARG A 400 9.99 -0.33 18.98
N PHE A 401 10.83 -0.43 20.01
CA PHE A 401 12.18 -1.01 20.01
C PHE A 401 12.30 -2.40 19.34
N PHE A 402 11.22 -3.18 19.36
CA PHE A 402 11.15 -4.52 18.77
C PHE A 402 10.35 -4.63 17.46
N GLY A 403 9.65 -3.58 16.99
CA GLY A 403 8.64 -3.70 15.93
C GLY A 403 9.09 -4.43 14.65
N PRO A 404 10.19 -4.04 14.00
CA PRO A 404 10.68 -4.72 12.80
C PRO A 404 11.31 -6.09 13.11
N ALA A 405 11.91 -6.27 14.29
CA ALA A 405 12.58 -7.52 14.66
C ALA A 405 11.56 -8.60 15.06
N SER A 406 10.48 -8.24 15.75
CA SER A 406 9.37 -9.13 16.08
C SER A 406 8.60 -9.56 14.83
N THR A 407 8.45 -8.66 13.86
CA THR A 407 7.79 -8.95 12.57
C THR A 407 8.65 -9.89 11.72
N ASN A 408 9.94 -9.61 11.56
CA ASN A 408 10.83 -10.52 10.84
C ASN A 408 10.99 -11.89 11.53
N LEU A 409 10.98 -11.91 12.86
CA LEU A 409 11.00 -13.16 13.61
C LEU A 409 9.68 -13.93 13.47
N SER A 410 8.52 -13.26 13.50
CA SER A 410 7.23 -13.92 13.29
C SER A 410 7.15 -14.51 11.87
N TRP A 411 7.66 -13.80 10.86
CA TRP A 411 7.80 -14.29 9.48
C TRP A 411 8.75 -15.49 9.38
N ALA A 412 9.91 -15.43 10.03
CA ALA A 412 10.87 -16.54 10.05
C ALA A 412 10.28 -17.79 10.73
N LEU A 413 9.63 -17.62 11.89
CA LEU A 413 8.94 -18.70 12.60
C LEU A 413 7.80 -19.27 11.75
N TRP A 414 7.03 -18.42 11.08
CA TRP A 414 5.96 -18.82 10.18
C TRP A 414 6.47 -19.68 9.02
N ARG A 415 7.50 -19.19 8.31
CA ARG A 415 8.07 -19.90 7.16
C ARG A 415 8.67 -21.24 7.55
N THR A 416 9.21 -21.36 8.75
CA THR A 416 9.82 -22.60 9.26
C THR A 416 8.85 -23.54 9.98
N ARG A 417 7.56 -23.19 10.15
CA ARG A 417 6.60 -24.00 10.93
C ARG A 417 6.34 -25.41 10.37
N HIS A 418 6.65 -25.64 9.10
CA HIS A 418 6.53 -26.94 8.46
C HIS A 418 7.70 -27.87 8.81
N LEU A 419 8.76 -27.33 9.43
CA LEU A 419 9.93 -28.08 9.87
C LEU A 419 9.74 -28.64 11.28
N THR A 420 10.54 -29.64 11.63
CA THR A 420 10.67 -30.10 13.03
C THR A 420 11.24 -29.00 13.91
N ALA A 421 11.11 -29.10 15.24
CA ALA A 421 11.67 -28.11 16.16
C ALA A 421 13.18 -27.87 15.94
N VAL A 422 13.94 -28.94 15.71
CA VAL A 422 15.39 -28.86 15.38
C VAL A 422 15.62 -28.21 14.01
N GLY A 423 14.80 -28.55 13.01
CA GLY A 423 14.85 -27.94 11.69
C GLY A 423 14.55 -26.43 11.72
N ALA A 424 13.53 -26.03 12.47
CA ALA A 424 13.18 -24.63 12.67
C ALA A 424 14.30 -23.86 13.37
N LEU A 425 14.89 -24.41 14.45
CA LEU A 425 16.03 -23.77 15.13
C LEU A 425 17.23 -23.51 14.20
N ARG A 426 17.48 -24.40 13.23
CA ARG A 426 18.54 -24.22 12.23
C ARG A 426 18.16 -23.23 11.12
N ALA A 427 16.88 -23.21 10.71
CA ALA A 427 16.43 -22.42 9.56
C ALA A 427 16.06 -20.97 9.92
N VAL A 428 15.53 -20.72 11.12
CA VAL A 428 15.08 -19.39 11.58
C VAL A 428 16.17 -18.31 11.44
N PRO A 429 17.44 -18.53 11.82
CA PRO A 429 18.48 -17.51 11.64
C PRO A 429 18.70 -17.14 10.17
N GLY A 430 18.60 -18.10 9.25
CA GLY A 430 18.71 -17.85 7.81
C GLY A 430 17.52 -17.09 7.25
N GLU A 431 16.29 -17.45 7.65
CA GLU A 431 15.07 -16.71 7.30
C GLU A 431 15.10 -15.30 7.87
N LEU A 432 15.54 -15.12 9.11
CA LEU A 432 15.64 -13.82 9.77
C LEU A 432 16.69 -12.93 9.10
N ALA A 433 17.82 -13.50 8.69
CA ALA A 433 18.84 -12.80 7.92
C ALA A 433 18.28 -12.34 6.57
N ARG A 434 17.57 -13.20 5.84
CA ARG A 434 16.88 -12.84 4.60
C ARG A 434 15.84 -11.74 4.83
N GLY A 435 15.02 -11.88 5.88
CA GLY A 435 14.08 -10.89 6.41
C GLY A 435 14.67 -9.49 6.63
N LEU A 436 15.95 -9.44 6.97
CA LEU A 436 16.70 -8.23 7.29
C LEU A 436 17.65 -7.78 6.16
N GLY A 437 17.53 -8.37 4.96
CA GLY A 437 18.35 -8.03 3.80
C GLY A 437 19.80 -8.47 3.92
N ARG A 438 20.04 -9.57 4.62
CA ARG A 438 21.38 -10.13 4.82
C ARG A 438 21.53 -11.43 4.05
N ARG A 439 22.67 -11.56 3.38
CA ARG A 439 23.06 -12.79 2.67
C ARG A 439 23.37 -13.95 3.61
N SER A 440 23.60 -13.69 4.91
CA SER A 440 24.03 -14.71 5.86
C SER A 440 23.59 -14.43 7.30
N ALA A 441 23.21 -15.49 8.01
CA ALA A 441 22.86 -15.48 9.44
C ALA A 441 24.01 -15.00 10.33
N TRP A 442 25.26 -15.22 9.91
CA TRP A 442 26.46 -14.77 10.63
C TRP A 442 26.57 -13.25 10.77
N SER A 443 25.82 -12.49 9.98
CA SER A 443 25.77 -11.02 10.07
C SER A 443 24.77 -10.49 11.10
N LEU A 444 23.90 -11.35 11.65
CA LEU A 444 22.87 -10.95 12.63
C LEU A 444 23.46 -10.40 13.94
N PRO A 445 24.50 -11.01 14.56
CA PRO A 445 25.08 -10.47 15.80
C PRO A 445 25.63 -9.05 15.64
N VAL A 446 26.30 -8.75 14.52
CA VAL A 446 26.84 -7.42 14.21
C VAL A 446 25.71 -6.40 14.03
N LEU A 447 24.61 -6.78 13.40
CA LEU A 447 23.42 -5.92 13.24
C LEU A 447 22.80 -5.57 14.60
N VAL A 448 22.66 -6.56 15.48
CA VAL A 448 22.12 -6.38 16.83
C VAL A 448 23.01 -5.43 17.63
N LEU A 449 24.33 -5.64 17.62
CA LEU A 449 25.30 -4.77 18.29
C LEU A 449 25.26 -3.33 17.75
N ARG A 450 25.17 -3.14 16.43
CA ARG A 450 25.05 -1.79 15.82
C ARG A 450 23.76 -1.08 16.24
N ARG A 451 22.64 -1.78 16.34
CA ARG A 451 21.38 -1.20 16.83
C ARG A 451 21.46 -0.83 18.31
N LEU A 452 22.05 -1.70 19.14
CA LEU A 452 22.27 -1.42 20.57
C LEU A 452 23.23 -0.24 20.79
N GLY A 453 24.26 -0.10 19.96
CA GLY A 453 25.21 1.03 20.01
C GLY A 453 24.58 2.39 19.67
N ARG A 454 23.64 2.45 18.72
CA ARG A 454 22.92 3.69 18.37
C ARG A 454 21.97 4.19 19.46
N VAL A 455 21.52 3.30 20.35
CA VAL A 455 20.63 3.64 21.47
C VAL A 455 21.41 4.29 22.61
N ARG A 456 22.69 3.95 22.79
CA ARG A 456 23.55 4.55 23.83
C ARG A 456 24.02 5.98 23.54
N LEU A 457 23.79 6.51 22.33
CA LEU A 457 24.16 7.88 21.93
C LEU A 457 22.99 8.88 22.02
N ARG A 458 21.86 8.50 22.62
CA ARG A 458 20.72 9.38 22.90
C ARG A 458 20.29 9.32 24.38
N ALA A 459 21.26 9.27 25.29
CA ALA A 459 21.04 9.45 26.72
C ALA A 459 21.50 10.86 27.12
#